data_AF-A0A925R694-F1
#
_entry.id   AF-A0A925R694-F1
#
_cell.length_a   1.000
_cell.length_b   1.000
_cell.length_c   1.000
_cell.angle_alpha   90.00
_cell.angle_beta   90.00
_cell.angle_gamma   90.00
#
_symmetry.space_group_name_H-M   'P 1'
#
loop_
_entity.id
_entity.type
_entity.pdbx_description
1 polymer ?
#
loop_
_entity_poly.entity_id
_entity_poly.type
_entity_poly.pdbx_seq_one_letter_code
_entity_poly.pdbx_strand_id
1 'polypeptide(L)'
;MENYTFNFYGKTYELKVENCGALLNDEGKPLIGFEISELLLLLNQSDAINFDVEYFDSACDQCFAGKAEKLKHFRFLEFHFYLFSLGGKYVLSSISKTYEEGSFNQLAKRGIVDDCYICSVVVCENCSTYYLEIEQCDF
;
A
#
# COMPACT_ATOMS: atom_id res chain seq x y z
N MET A 1 -4.37 4.99 -15.37
CA MET A 1 -3.07 4.32 -15.62
C MET A 1 -3.20 2.92 -15.08
N GLU A 2 -2.74 1.92 -15.82
CA GLU A 2 -2.88 0.50 -15.46
C GLU A 2 -1.63 -0.06 -14.78
N ASN A 3 -0.58 0.75 -14.65
CA ASN A 3 0.68 0.38 -14.02
C ASN A 3 1.31 1.56 -13.28
N TYR A 4 2.21 1.27 -12.35
CA TYR A 4 3.11 2.21 -11.68
C TYR A 4 4.54 1.66 -11.73
N THR A 5 5.52 2.50 -12.05
CA THR A 5 6.92 2.09 -12.13
C THR A 5 7.80 2.93 -11.21
N PHE A 6 8.73 2.28 -10.52
CA PHE A 6 9.72 2.97 -9.70
C PHE A 6 11.09 2.29 -9.81
N ASN A 7 12.16 3.06 -9.56
CA ASN A 7 13.51 2.53 -9.49
C ASN A 7 13.92 2.40 -8.02
N PHE A 8 14.50 1.27 -7.67
CA PHE A 8 15.07 1.04 -6.34
C PHE A 8 16.43 0.36 -6.50
N TYR A 9 17.48 1.03 -6.04
CA TYR A 9 18.89 0.61 -6.19
C TYR A 9 19.25 0.10 -7.60
N GLY A 10 18.79 0.80 -8.65
CA GLY A 10 19.14 0.47 -10.04
C GLY A 10 18.28 -0.61 -10.68
N LYS A 11 17.37 -1.26 -9.93
CA LYS A 11 16.35 -2.15 -10.49
C LYS A 11 15.04 -1.40 -10.68
N THR A 12 14.42 -1.55 -11.84
CA THR A 12 13.08 -1.03 -12.12
C THR A 12 12.04 -2.07 -11.73
N TYR A 13 11.06 -1.64 -10.95
CA TYR A 13 9.90 -2.41 -10.52
C TYR A 13 8.66 -1.86 -11.24
N GLU A 14 7.72 -2.76 -11.54
CA GLU A 14 6.47 -2.42 -12.20
C GLU A 14 5.32 -3.08 -11.45
N LEU A 15 4.39 -2.27 -10.93
CA LEU A 15 3.16 -2.71 -10.29
C LEU A 15 2.03 -2.56 -11.30
N LYS A 16 1.23 -3.62 -11.48
CA LYS A 16 0.05 -3.68 -12.35
C LYS A 16 -1.06 -4.42 -11.64
N VAL A 17 -2.26 -4.40 -12.21
CA VAL A 17 -3.37 -5.20 -11.66
C VAL A 17 -3.02 -6.69 -11.69
N GLU A 18 -2.31 -7.17 -12.71
CA GLU A 18 -2.09 -8.61 -12.94
C GLU A 18 -1.04 -9.24 -12.02
N ASN A 19 -0.11 -8.46 -11.46
CA ASN A 19 0.91 -8.96 -10.53
C ASN A 19 0.65 -8.58 -9.06
N CYS A 20 -0.57 -8.14 -8.75
CA CYS A 20 -1.07 -8.07 -7.38
C CYS A 20 -1.33 -9.51 -6.88
N GLY A 21 -0.56 -9.97 -5.91
CA GLY A 21 -0.72 -11.29 -5.30
C GLY A 21 -1.97 -11.35 -4.42
N ALA A 22 -2.23 -10.30 -3.64
CA ALA A 22 -3.43 -10.18 -2.81
C ALA A 22 -3.73 -8.73 -2.43
N LEU A 23 -5.02 -8.45 -2.22
CA LEU A 23 -5.50 -7.30 -1.47
C LEU A 23 -6.11 -7.83 -0.17
N LEU A 24 -5.42 -7.60 0.94
CA LEU A 24 -5.86 -7.93 2.28
C LEU A 24 -6.48 -6.67 2.88
N ASN A 25 -7.77 -6.76 3.23
CA ASN A 25 -8.51 -5.67 3.84
C ASN A 25 -8.77 -5.99 5.31
N ASP A 26 -9.04 -4.97 6.10
CA ASP A 26 -9.29 -5.10 7.53
C ASP A 26 -10.42 -6.10 7.80
N GLU A 27 -10.17 -7.08 8.68
CA GLU A 27 -11.12 -8.17 8.95
C GLU A 27 -12.39 -7.69 9.66
N GLY A 28 -12.28 -6.64 10.49
CA GLY A 28 -13.37 -6.15 11.34
C GLY A 28 -14.12 -4.97 10.74
N LYS A 29 -13.40 -4.04 10.10
CA LYS A 29 -13.92 -2.82 9.49
C LYS A 29 -13.39 -2.65 8.07
N PRO A 30 -13.74 -3.53 7.12
CA PRO A 30 -13.23 -3.48 5.77
C PRO A 30 -13.53 -2.13 5.10
N LEU A 31 -12.52 -1.56 4.44
CA LEU A 31 -12.66 -0.33 3.68
C LEU A 31 -13.32 -0.60 2.32
N ILE A 32 -14.42 0.09 2.03
CA ILE A 32 -15.16 -0.07 0.78
C ILE A 32 -14.73 0.98 -0.24
N GLY A 33 -14.54 0.57 -1.49
CA GLY A 33 -14.31 1.48 -2.62
C GLY A 33 -12.84 1.87 -2.85
N PHE A 34 -11.89 1.17 -2.21
CA PHE A 34 -10.48 1.26 -2.54
C PHE A 34 -10.03 -0.03 -3.24
N GLU A 35 -9.64 0.08 -4.50
CA GLU A 35 -9.24 -1.05 -5.34
C GLU A 35 -7.82 -0.84 -5.91
N ILE A 36 -7.24 -1.88 -6.51
CA ILE A 36 -5.89 -1.81 -7.11
C ILE A 36 -5.78 -0.72 -8.19
N SER A 37 -6.84 -0.51 -8.97
CA SER A 37 -6.89 0.57 -9.96
C SER A 37 -6.73 1.96 -9.33
N GLU A 38 -7.35 2.18 -8.17
CA GLU A 38 -7.26 3.43 -7.41
C GLU A 38 -5.87 3.59 -6.79
N LEU A 39 -5.29 2.51 -6.23
CA LEU A 39 -3.90 2.51 -5.77
C LEU A 39 -2.94 2.96 -6.88
N LEU A 40 -3.00 2.31 -8.05
CA LEU A 40 -2.09 2.63 -9.15
C LEU A 40 -2.28 4.07 -9.64
N LEU A 41 -3.51 4.58 -9.65
CA LEU A 41 -3.78 5.98 -9.97
C LEU A 41 -3.10 6.92 -8.96
N LEU A 42 -3.27 6.67 -7.65
CA LEU A 42 -2.66 7.46 -6.60
C LEU A 42 -1.14 7.45 -6.67
N LEU A 43 -0.54 6.28 -6.89
CA LEU A 43 0.91 6.16 -6.96
C LEU A 43 1.48 6.98 -8.14
N ASN A 44 0.80 6.99 -9.28
CA ASN A 44 1.24 7.81 -10.42
C ASN A 44 1.02 9.31 -10.25
N GLN A 45 0.18 9.71 -9.29
CA GLN A 45 -0.10 11.11 -9.00
C GLN A 45 0.70 11.65 -7.82
N SER A 46 1.31 10.80 -7.01
CA SER A 46 2.07 11.24 -5.85
C SER A 46 3.54 11.44 -6.19
N ASP A 47 4.09 12.57 -5.76
CA ASP A 47 5.54 12.81 -5.77
C ASP A 47 6.22 12.33 -4.47
N ALA A 48 5.43 11.83 -3.50
CA ALA A 48 5.85 11.46 -2.16
C ALA A 48 5.88 9.94 -1.94
N ILE A 49 6.46 9.20 -2.89
CA ILE A 49 6.59 7.74 -2.79
C ILE A 49 8.05 7.40 -2.54
N ASN A 50 8.29 6.79 -1.39
CA ASN A 50 9.60 6.26 -1.04
C ASN A 50 9.43 4.86 -0.46
N PHE A 51 9.86 3.85 -1.22
CA PHE A 51 9.90 2.49 -0.72
C PHE A 51 11.13 2.30 0.15
N ASP A 52 10.96 1.63 1.28
CA ASP A 52 12.05 1.21 2.16
C ASP A 52 12.20 -0.31 2.18
N VAL A 53 13.32 -0.79 2.70
CA VAL A 53 13.59 -2.23 2.81
C VAL A 53 12.97 -2.75 4.08
N GLU A 54 12.16 -3.78 3.97
CA GLU A 54 11.58 -4.47 5.12
C GLU A 54 11.82 -5.99 5.08
N TYR A 55 11.79 -6.60 6.25
CA TYR A 55 12.11 -8.01 6.46
C TYR A 55 10.92 -8.77 7.04
N PHE A 56 10.41 -9.73 6.28
CA PHE A 56 9.28 -10.58 6.65
C PHE A 56 9.73 -11.99 7.02
N ASP A 57 8.97 -12.69 7.86
CA ASP A 57 9.26 -14.06 8.28
C ASP A 57 8.80 -15.12 7.25
N SER A 58 8.08 -14.68 6.21
CA SER A 58 7.59 -15.52 5.11
C SER A 58 8.20 -15.11 3.78
N ALA A 59 8.50 -16.10 2.94
CA ALA A 59 8.95 -15.87 1.58
C ALA A 59 7.78 -15.38 0.71
N CYS A 60 8.10 -14.66 -0.37
CA CYS A 60 7.12 -14.38 -1.42
C CYS A 60 6.49 -15.70 -1.91
N ASP A 61 5.16 -15.74 -1.93
CA ASP A 61 4.39 -16.93 -2.28
C ASP A 61 4.41 -17.26 -3.78
N GLN A 62 4.92 -16.34 -4.62
CA GLN A 62 5.05 -16.54 -6.06
C GLN A 62 6.41 -17.15 -6.44
N CYS A 63 7.49 -16.54 -5.98
CA CYS A 63 8.85 -16.96 -6.40
C CYS A 63 9.58 -17.81 -5.37
N PHE A 64 9.14 -17.82 -4.10
CA PHE A 64 9.78 -18.52 -2.99
C PHE A 64 11.28 -18.24 -2.83
N ALA A 65 11.76 -17.09 -3.32
CA ALA A 65 13.16 -16.70 -3.24
C ALA A 65 13.66 -16.75 -1.78
N GLY A 66 14.84 -17.34 -1.55
CA GLY A 66 15.43 -17.51 -0.22
C GLY A 66 14.98 -18.78 0.52
N LYS A 67 13.90 -19.44 0.07
CA LYS A 67 13.35 -20.61 0.78
C LYS A 67 14.24 -21.85 0.61
N ALA A 68 14.81 -22.06 -0.58
CA ALA A 68 15.75 -23.14 -0.85
C ALA A 68 17.03 -23.00 -0.02
N GLU A 69 17.45 -21.75 0.20
CA GLU A 69 18.61 -21.35 1.00
C GLU A 69 18.32 -21.37 2.51
N LYS A 70 17.09 -21.69 2.92
CA LYS A 70 16.64 -21.71 4.33
C LYS A 70 16.86 -20.39 5.05
N LEU A 71 16.67 -19.27 4.35
CA LEU A 71 16.65 -17.96 4.98
C LEU A 71 15.52 -17.89 6.02
N LYS A 72 15.78 -17.14 7.10
CA LYS A 72 14.79 -16.90 8.17
C LYS A 72 13.98 -15.63 7.96
N HIS A 73 14.56 -14.66 7.26
CA HIS A 73 13.92 -13.40 6.94
C HIS A 73 14.07 -13.15 5.44
N PHE A 74 13.01 -12.62 4.85
CA PHE A 74 12.87 -12.40 3.43
C PHE A 74 12.68 -10.91 3.19
N ARG A 75 13.44 -10.39 2.23
CA ARG A 75 13.49 -8.96 1.99
C ARG A 75 12.41 -8.53 0.99
N PHE A 76 11.69 -7.47 1.35
CA PHE A 76 10.67 -6.82 0.55
C PHE A 76 10.94 -5.32 0.50
N LEU A 77 10.28 -4.66 -0.44
CA LEU A 77 10.20 -3.20 -0.49
C LEU A 77 8.82 -2.80 0.01
N GLU A 78 8.74 -1.91 0.98
CA GLU A 78 7.47 -1.51 1.58
C GLU A 78 7.28 0.00 1.50
N PHE A 79 6.04 0.42 1.26
CA PHE A 79 5.63 1.81 1.30
C PHE A 79 4.28 1.92 2.03
N HIS A 80 4.22 2.85 2.98
CA HIS A 80 3.04 3.09 3.81
C HIS A 80 2.42 4.45 3.53
N PHE A 81 1.10 4.49 3.50
CA PHE A 81 0.35 5.75 3.49
C PHE A 81 -1.02 5.57 4.16
N TYR A 82 -1.68 6.68 4.46
CA TYR A 82 -2.99 6.65 5.11
C TYR A 82 -4.12 6.75 4.10
N LEU A 83 -5.16 5.95 4.31
CA LEU A 83 -6.47 6.06 3.65
C LEU A 83 -7.47 6.60 4.68
N PHE A 84 -8.27 7.56 4.25
CA PHE A 84 -9.31 8.15 5.09
C PHE A 84 -10.67 7.78 4.56
N SER A 85 -11.58 7.46 5.47
CA SER A 85 -12.91 6.97 5.14
C SER A 85 -14.01 7.80 5.79
N LEU A 86 -15.21 7.76 5.21
CA LEU A 86 -16.45 8.26 5.80
C LEU A 86 -17.52 7.18 5.72
N GLY A 87 -18.00 6.70 6.86
CA GLY A 87 -18.97 5.61 6.93
C GLY A 87 -18.45 4.31 6.31
N GLY A 88 -17.15 4.03 6.49
CA GLY A 88 -16.47 2.83 5.96
C GLY A 88 -16.17 2.86 4.46
N LYS A 89 -16.40 4.00 3.79
CA LYS A 89 -16.09 4.17 2.36
C LYS A 89 -14.89 5.07 2.18
N TYR A 90 -13.98 4.69 1.30
CA TYR A 90 -12.81 5.49 0.93
C TYR A 90 -13.21 6.88 0.43
N VAL A 91 -12.51 7.91 0.91
CA VAL A 91 -12.73 9.31 0.52
C VAL A 91 -11.48 9.94 -0.08
N LEU A 92 -10.34 9.82 0.60
CA LEU A 92 -9.06 10.37 0.15
C LEU A 92 -7.88 9.66 0.85
N SER A 93 -6.66 9.95 0.40
CA SER A 93 -5.43 9.40 0.98
C SER A 93 -4.41 10.49 1.31
N SER A 94 -3.46 10.20 2.21
CA SER A 94 -2.38 11.13 2.56
C SER A 94 -1.39 11.42 1.42
N ILE A 95 -1.47 10.65 0.32
CA ILE A 95 -0.66 10.83 -0.90
C ILE A 95 -1.47 11.42 -2.05
N SER A 96 -2.75 11.75 -1.83
CA SER A 96 -3.58 12.39 -2.84
C SER A 96 -3.09 13.82 -3.10
N LYS A 97 -3.04 14.25 -4.36
CA LYS A 97 -2.71 15.66 -4.70
C LYS A 97 -3.67 16.67 -4.07
N THR A 98 -4.91 16.25 -3.83
CA THR A 98 -5.98 17.05 -3.23
C THR A 98 -5.96 17.00 -1.70
N TYR A 99 -5.04 16.25 -1.09
CA TYR A 99 -4.84 16.26 0.35
C TYR A 99 -4.28 17.64 0.74
N GLU A 100 -5.18 18.54 1.18
CA GLU A 100 -4.81 19.78 1.84
C GLU A 100 -3.99 19.42 3.08
N GLU A 101 -2.87 20.12 3.33
CA GLU A 101 -2.06 19.96 4.55
C GLU A 101 -2.97 20.04 5.79
N GLY A 102 -3.30 18.89 6.35
CA GLY A 102 -4.22 18.81 7.48
C GLY A 102 -4.30 17.42 8.05
N SER A 103 -4.02 17.27 9.35
CA SER A 103 -4.05 15.97 10.01
C SER A 103 -5.45 15.34 9.98
N PHE A 104 -5.53 14.02 10.14
CA PHE A 104 -6.80 13.29 10.31
C PHE A 104 -7.78 14.04 11.23
N ASN A 105 -7.30 14.51 12.38
CA ASN A 105 -8.09 15.26 13.35
C ASN A 105 -8.75 16.52 12.79
N GLN A 106 -8.12 17.21 11.84
CA GLN A 106 -8.69 18.39 11.20
C GLN A 106 -9.80 18.01 10.21
N LEU A 107 -9.57 16.95 9.42
CA LEU A 107 -10.56 16.41 8.49
C LEU A 107 -11.79 15.85 9.23
N ALA A 108 -11.56 15.14 10.34
CA ALA A 108 -12.60 14.57 11.19
C ALA A 108 -13.47 15.67 11.83
N LYS A 109 -12.84 16.74 12.36
CA LYS A 109 -13.57 17.90 12.89
C LYS A 109 -14.44 18.60 11.85
N ARG A 110 -14.06 18.56 10.57
CA ARG A 110 -14.83 19.09 9.43
C ARG A 110 -15.91 18.10 8.95
N GLY A 111 -15.97 16.88 9.49
CA GLY A 111 -16.91 15.84 9.07
C GLY A 111 -16.63 15.28 7.67
N ILE A 112 -15.41 15.45 7.16
CA ILE A 112 -15.01 14.96 5.82
C ILE A 112 -14.71 13.45 5.89
N VAL A 113 -14.20 13.00 7.03
CA VAL A 113 -13.79 11.63 7.31
C VAL A 113 -14.21 11.29 8.75
N ASP A 114 -14.43 10.02 9.05
CA ASP A 114 -14.70 9.52 10.40
C ASP A 114 -13.76 8.39 10.83
N ASP A 115 -12.99 7.83 9.90
CA ASP A 115 -12.05 6.74 10.17
C ASP A 115 -10.77 6.83 9.33
N CYS A 116 -9.72 6.13 9.77
CA CYS A 116 -8.42 6.10 9.14
C CYS A 116 -7.89 4.67 9.06
N TYR A 117 -7.18 4.37 7.99
CA TYR A 117 -6.54 3.09 7.72
C TYR A 117 -5.08 3.33 7.32
N ILE A 118 -4.20 2.43 7.70
CA ILE A 118 -2.86 2.34 7.12
C ILE A 118 -2.91 1.40 5.92
N CYS A 119 -2.28 1.81 4.83
CA CYS A 119 -2.18 1.03 3.61
C CYS A 119 -0.71 0.74 3.31
N SER A 120 -0.36 -0.54 3.33
CA SER A 120 0.99 -1.06 3.11
C SER A 120 1.08 -1.66 1.71
N VAL A 121 1.97 -1.12 0.87
CA VAL A 121 2.30 -1.67 -0.44
C VAL A 121 3.60 -2.47 -0.31
N VAL A 122 3.49 -3.80 -0.30
CA VAL A 122 4.62 -4.71 -0.07
C VAL A 122 5.03 -5.35 -1.38
N VAL A 123 6.23 -5.08 -1.88
CA VAL A 123 6.74 -5.52 -3.18
C VAL A 123 7.88 -6.52 -2.99
N CYS A 124 7.77 -7.69 -3.62
CA CYS A 124 8.86 -8.66 -3.66
C CYS A 124 10.05 -8.10 -4.43
N GLU A 125 11.21 -8.00 -3.79
CA GLU A 125 12.42 -7.46 -4.42
C GLU A 125 12.89 -8.32 -5.62
N ASN A 126 12.46 -9.57 -5.71
CA ASN A 126 12.91 -10.56 -6.70
C ASN A 126 12.02 -10.58 -7.95
N CYS A 127 10.72 -10.84 -7.80
CA CYS A 127 9.79 -11.03 -8.93
C CYS A 127 8.83 -9.87 -9.18
N SER A 128 8.86 -8.80 -8.37
CA SER A 128 7.94 -7.65 -8.45
C SER A 128 6.47 -7.97 -8.22
N THR A 129 6.11 -9.19 -7.78
CA THR A 129 4.79 -9.44 -7.18
C THR A 129 4.64 -8.52 -5.98
N TYR A 130 3.47 -7.92 -5.82
CA TYR A 130 3.18 -7.09 -4.67
C TYR A 130 1.86 -7.46 -4.01
N TYR A 131 1.72 -7.01 -2.77
CA TYR A 131 0.56 -7.23 -1.94
C TYR A 131 0.14 -5.87 -1.39
N LEU A 132 -1.17 -5.71 -1.23
CA LEU A 132 -1.76 -4.54 -0.62
C LEU A 132 -2.40 -4.97 0.70
N GLU A 133 -1.98 -4.36 1.79
CA GLU A 133 -2.56 -4.61 3.11
C GLU A 133 -3.21 -3.32 3.61
N ILE A 134 -4.45 -3.41 4.08
CA ILE A 134 -5.22 -2.29 4.60
C ILE A 134 -5.69 -2.68 6.00
N GLU A 135 -5.22 -1.94 6.99
CA GLU A 135 -5.57 -2.16 8.39
C GLU A 135 -6.13 -0.88 8.99
N GLN A 136 -7.18 -0.99 9.80
CA GLN A 136 -7.71 0.16 10.51
C GLN A 136 -6.64 0.70 11.49
N CYS A 137 -6.53 2.03 11.56
CA CYS A 137 -5.70 2.65 12.59
C CYS A 137 -6.36 2.49 13.97
N ASP A 138 -5.61 1.92 14.92
CA ASP A 138 -5.97 1.93 16.34
C ASP A 138 -5.63 3.29 16.97
N PHE A 139 -6.63 3.94 17.58
CA PHE A 139 -6.48 5.20 18.34
C PHE A 139 -6.92 5.06 19.79
#